data_AF-A0A7C7E9Y6-F1
#
_entry.id   AF-A0A7C7E9Y6-F1
#
_cell.length_a   1.000
_cell.length_b   1.000
_cell.length_c   1.000
_cell.angle_alpha   90.00
_cell.angle_beta   90.00
_cell.angle_gamma   90.00
#
_symmetry.space_group_name_H-M   'P 1'
#
loop_
_entity.id
_entity.type
_entity.pdbx_description
1 polymer ?
#
loop_
_entity_poly.entity_id
_entity_poly.type
_entity_poly.pdbx_seq_one_letter_code
_entity_poly.pdbx_strand_id
1 'polypeptide(L)' 'MKEPKTMKELHKIRTESYKYRKNMTSEQFIADIEKNAEKAKKYMAKLKTTIVKS' A
#
# COMPACT_ATOMS: atom_id res chain seq x y z
N MET A 1 3.37 -26.86 19.04
CA MET A 1 4.45 -25.96 18.57
C MET A 1 3.89 -24.57 18.38
N LYS A 2 4.57 -23.53 18.87
CA LYS A 2 4.19 -22.13 18.62
C LYS A 2 4.77 -21.72 17.27
N GLU A 3 3.95 -21.12 16.42
CA GLU A 3 4.37 -20.67 15.10
C GLU A 3 5.55 -19.68 15.18
N PRO A 4 6.59 -19.81 14.31
CA PRO A 4 7.71 -18.89 14.23
C PRO A 4 7.26 -17.44 14.01
N LYS A 5 7.99 -16.46 14.54
CA LYS A 5 7.63 -15.03 14.46
C LYS A 5 7.40 -14.57 13.01
N THR A 6 8.28 -14.97 12.10
CA THR A 6 8.17 -14.63 10.66
C THR A 6 6.88 -15.16 10.04
N MET A 7 6.44 -16.36 10.40
CA MET A 7 5.21 -16.95 9.87
C MET A 7 3.96 -16.21 10.38
N LYS A 8 3.99 -15.72 11.63
CA LYS A 8 2.92 -14.87 12.16
C LYS A 8 2.80 -13.54 11.42
N GLU A 9 3.93 -12.92 11.10
CA GLU A 9 3.95 -11.67 10.34
C GLU A 9 3.41 -11.89 8.92
N LEU A 10 3.81 -12.97 8.26
CA LEU A 10 3.25 -13.36 6.97
C LEU A 10 1.74 -13.57 7.03
N HIS A 11 1.24 -14.28 8.05
CA HIS A 11 -0.20 -14.46 8.23
C HIS A 11 -0.94 -13.15 8.47
N LYS A 12 -0.35 -12.24 9.25
CA LYS A 12 -0.91 -10.90 9.46
C LYS A 12 -1.02 -10.15 8.13
N ILE A 13 0.06 -10.08 7.35
CA ILE A 13 0.07 -9.40 6.04
C ILE A 13 -0.97 -10.01 5.10
N ARG A 14 -1.07 -11.33 5.04
CA ARG A 14 -2.06 -12.04 4.21
C ARG A 14 -3.49 -11.70 4.64
N THR A 15 -3.75 -11.69 5.95
CA THR A 15 -5.07 -11.38 6.51
C THR A 15 -5.47 -9.93 6.21
N GLU A 16 -4.55 -8.99 6.39
CA GLU A 16 -4.78 -7.58 6.10
C GLU A 16 -5.03 -7.35 4.60
N SER A 17 -4.21 -7.96 3.74
CA SER A 17 -4.37 -7.89 2.28
C SER A 17 -5.71 -8.49 1.81
N TYR A 18 -6.16 -9.58 2.43
CA TYR A 18 -7.46 -10.16 2.15
C TYR A 18 -8.59 -9.25 2.62
N LYS A 19 -8.56 -8.79 3.88
CA LYS A 19 -9.60 -7.90 4.44
C LYS A 19 -9.74 -6.60 3.64
N TYR A 20 -8.63 -6.08 3.13
CA TYR A 20 -8.60 -4.89 2.30
C TYR A 20 -9.25 -5.12 0.91
N ARG A 21 -8.99 -6.27 0.26
CA ARG A 21 -9.49 -6.54 -1.11
C ARG A 21 -10.80 -7.33 -1.19
N LYS A 22 -11.23 -8.02 -0.14
CA LYS A 22 -12.34 -9.00 -0.19
C LYS A 22 -13.67 -8.47 -0.70
N ASN A 23 -13.90 -7.15 -0.57
CA ASN A 23 -15.15 -6.49 -0.98
C ASN A 23 -14.92 -5.54 -2.16
N MET A 24 -13.76 -5.60 -2.81
CA MET A 24 -13.44 -4.77 -3.98
C MET A 24 -13.61 -5.59 -5.26
N THR A 25 -14.23 -4.99 -6.26
CA THR A 25 -14.14 -5.51 -7.63
C THR A 25 -12.74 -5.27 -8.18
N SER A 26 -12.38 -5.97 -9.26
CA SER A 26 -11.12 -5.75 -9.96
C SER A 26 -10.98 -4.30 -10.43
N GLU A 27 -12.06 -3.69 -10.92
CA GLU A 27 -12.09 -2.28 -11.34
C GLU A 27 -11.82 -1.33 -10.17
N GLN A 28 -12.47 -1.57 -9.02
CA GLN A 28 -12.24 -0.76 -7.81
C GLN A 28 -10.79 -0.90 -7.32
N PHE A 29 -10.20 -2.09 -7.43
CA PHE A 29 -8.82 -2.31 -7.05
C PHE A 29 -7.84 -1.60 -8.00
N ILE A 30 -8.09 -1.64 -9.30
CA ILE A 30 -7.31 -0.88 -10.31
C ILE A 30 -7.39 0.61 -10.02
N ALA A 31 -8.60 1.15 -9.79
CA ALA A 31 -8.79 2.56 -9.48
C ALA A 31 -8.06 2.99 -8.19
N ASP A 32 -8.00 2.12 -7.17
CA ASP A 32 -7.24 2.44 -5.96
C ASP A 32 -5.72 2.44 -6.20
N ILE A 33 -5.21 1.52 -7.02
CA ILE A 33 -3.80 1.52 -7.45
C ILE A 33 -3.45 2.83 -8.15
N GLU A 34 -4.26 3.25 -9.12
CA GLU A 34 -4.05 4.50 -9.87
C GLU A 34 -4.07 5.71 -8.93
N LYS A 35 -5.05 5.79 -8.03
CA LYS A 35 -5.15 6.85 -7.02
C LYS A 35 -3.93 6.91 -6.12
N ASN A 36 -3.41 5.75 -5.69
CA ASN A 36 -2.21 5.70 -4.86
C ASN A 36 -0.95 6.09 -5.66
N ALA A 37 -0.86 5.71 -6.94
CA ALA A 37 0.22 6.15 -7.83
C ALA A 37 0.21 7.68 -8.01
N GLU A 38 -0.96 8.29 -8.18
CA GLU A 38 -1.08 9.76 -8.25
C GLU A 38 -0.64 10.44 -6.95
N LYS A 39 -1.06 9.92 -5.79
CA LYS A 39 -0.60 10.44 -4.49
C LYS A 39 0.92 10.36 -4.39
N ALA A 40 1.52 9.22 -4.75
CA ALA A 40 2.96 9.04 -4.74
C ALA A 40 3.67 10.07 -5.64
N LYS A 41 3.17 10.29 -6.87
CA LYS A 41 3.68 11.33 -7.77
C LYS A 41 3.62 12.73 -7.13
N LYS A 42 2.50 13.08 -6.48
CA LYS A 42 2.34 14.36 -5.77
C LYS A 42 3.33 14.51 -4.62
N TYR A 43 3.55 13.46 -3.83
CA TYR A 43 4.54 13.47 -2.76
C TYR A 43 5.96 13.63 -3.30
N MET A 44 6.33 12.91 -4.36
CA MET A 44 7.63 13.04 -5.01
C MET A 44 7.85 14.45 -5.58
N ALA A 45 6.82 15.05 -6.19
CA ALA A 45 6.89 16.42 -6.67
C ALA A 45 7.14 17.41 -5.52
N LYS A 46 6.42 17.27 -4.39
CA LYS A 46 6.64 18.09 -3.19
C LYS A 46 8.06 17.94 -2.66
N LEU A 47 8.58 16.72 -2.54
CA LEU A 47 9.96 16.47 -2.10
C LEU A 47 10.98 17.15 -3.02
N LYS A 48 10.82 17.05 -4.35
CA LYS A 48 11.68 17.77 -5.31
C LYS A 48 11.63 19.28 -5.09
N THR A 49 10.45 19.86 -4.87
CA THR A 49 10.34 21.31 -4.62
C THR A 49 10.96 21.74 -3.29
N THR A 50 10.94 20.89 -2.26
CA THR A 50 11.59 21.18 -0.97
C THR A 50 13.11 21.10 -1.09
N ILE A 51 13.64 20.13 -1.83
CA ILE A 51 15.09 19.99 -2.08
C ILE A 51 15.64 21.18 -2.88
N VAL A 52 14.89 21.70 -3.85
CA VAL A 52 15.34 22.84 -4.69
C VAL A 52 15.29 24.19 -3.95
N LYS A 53 14.51 24.30 -2.87
CA LYS A 53 14.38 25.53 -2.06
C LYS A 53 15.26 25.54 -0.81
N SER A 54 15.95 24.44 -0.50
CA SER A 54 16.89 24.32 0.61
C SER A 54 18.31 24.54 0.10
#